data_AF-A0A6N3J6W4-F1
#
_entry.id   AF-A0A6N3J6W4-F1
#
_cell.length_a   1.000
_cell.length_b   1.000
_cell.length_c   1.000
_cell.angle_alpha   90.00
_cell.angle_beta   90.00
_cell.angle_gamma   90.00
#
_symmetry.space_group_name_H-M   'P 1'
#
loop_
_entity.id
_entity.type
_entity.pdbx_description
1 polymer ?
#
loop_
_entity_poly.entity_id
_entity_poly.type
_entity_poly.pdbx_seq_one_letter_code
_entity_poly.pdbx_strand_id
1 'polypeptide(L)'
;MRILCTSCGKKSVIGKTDRLSLSHANLYCSCSDPECGHTFVTNVSFSHTLSPSAKNTSEIVTALAKALSPEQRKALQRELAF
;
A
#
# COMPACT_ATOMS: atom_id res chain seq x y z
N MET A 1 9.74 1.47 4.98
CA MET A 1 10.29 1.35 3.61
C MET A 1 11.76 1.70 3.65
N ARG A 2 12.64 0.89 3.06
CA ARG A 2 14.08 1.18 2.94
C ARG A 2 14.41 1.31 1.46
N ILE A 3 15.11 2.36 1.08
CA ILE A 3 15.63 2.54 -0.28
C ILE A 3 17.09 2.07 -0.28
N LEU A 4 17.46 1.27 -1.29
CA LEU A 4 18.84 0.83 -1.49
C LEU A 4 19.46 1.63 -2.64
N CYS A 5 20.73 1.95 -2.50
CA CYS A 5 21.49 2.60 -3.54
C CYS A 5 21.64 1.66 -4.73
N THR A 6 21.29 2.12 -5.93
CA THR A 6 21.39 1.34 -7.16
C THR A 6 22.84 1.10 -7.62
N SER A 7 23.80 1.86 -7.07
CA SER A 7 25.21 1.73 -7.42
C SER A 7 25.97 0.73 -6.53
N CYS A 8 25.74 0.74 -5.22
CA CYS A 8 26.49 -0.10 -4.27
C CYS A 8 25.64 -1.01 -3.38
N GLY A 9 24.31 -0.95 -3.48
CA GLY A 9 23.39 -1.79 -2.69
C GLY A 9 23.26 -1.42 -1.20
N LYS A 10 24.07 -0.50 -0.67
CA LYS A 10 23.94 0.00 0.71
C LYS A 10 22.66 0.84 0.87
N LYS A 11 22.27 1.07 2.12
CA LYS A 11 21.06 1.85 2.45
C LYS A 11 21.21 3.30 1.98
N SER A 12 20.07 3.91 1.66
CA SER A 12 20.01 5.34 1.34
C SER A 12 19.10 6.08 2.33
N VAL A 13 19.45 7.33 2.60
CA VAL A 13 18.70 8.27 3.44
C VAL A 13 17.82 9.12 2.53
N ILE A 14 16.54 9.27 2.88
CA ILE A 14 15.61 10.16 2.16
C ILE A 14 15.74 11.56 2.75
N GLY A 15 16.22 12.52 1.96
CA GLY A 15 16.36 13.92 2.39
C GLY A 15 15.13 14.77 2.09
N LYS A 16 14.41 14.48 1.01
CA LYS A 16 13.17 15.17 0.62
C LYS A 16 12.17 14.20 0.02
N THR A 17 10.91 14.37 0.38
CA THR A 17 9.77 13.72 -0.27
C THR A 17 8.96 14.78 -1.00
N ASP A 18 8.89 14.68 -2.31
CA ASP A 18 8.04 15.51 -3.16
C ASP A 18 6.77 14.72 -3.50
N ARG A 19 5.66 15.07 -2.82
CA ARG A 19 4.38 14.33 -2.93
C ARG A 19 3.57 14.88 -4.10
N LEU A 20 3.30 14.02 -5.08
CA LEU A 20 2.48 14.36 -6.25
C LEU A 20 1.01 14.04 -5.99
N SER A 21 0.73 12.95 -5.27
CA SER A 21 -0.62 12.56 -4.84
C SER A 21 -0.55 11.67 -3.59
N LEU A 22 -1.70 11.21 -3.10
CA LEU A 22 -1.74 10.22 -2.02
C LEU A 22 -1.10 8.88 -2.41
N SER A 23 -1.07 8.57 -3.71
CA SER A 23 -0.56 7.31 -4.24
C SER A 23 0.82 7.43 -4.89
N HIS A 24 1.38 8.62 -5.08
CA HIS A 24 2.63 8.82 -5.84
C HIS A 24 3.53 9.90 -5.22
N ALA A 25 4.82 9.61 -5.11
CA ALA A 25 5.83 10.58 -4.65
C ALA A 25 7.22 10.33 -5.25
N ASN A 26 8.00 11.41 -5.36
CA ASN A 26 9.43 11.36 -5.69
C ASN A 26 10.25 11.49 -4.40
N LEU A 27 11.17 10.55 -4.18
CA LEU A 27 12.05 10.52 -3.02
C LEU A 27 13.47 10.88 -3.45
N TYR A 28 13.98 11.99 -2.93
CA TYR A 28 15.35 12.43 -3.14
C TYR A 28 16.23 11.78 -2.07
N CYS A 29 17.13 10.91 -2.49
CA CYS A 29 17.89 10.02 -1.65
C CYS A 29 19.40 10.26 -1.78
N SER A 30 20.13 10.03 -0.69
CA SER A 30 21.59 9.96 -0.67
C SER A 30 22.05 8.62 -0.10
N CYS A 31 23.08 8.01 -0.68
CA CYS A 31 23.69 6.80 -0.14
C CYS A 31 24.25 7.08 1.26
N SER A 32 24.03 6.15 2.20
CA SER A 32 24.57 6.28 3.57
C SER A 32 26.06 5.96 3.66
N ASP A 33 26.65 5.47 2.57
CA ASP A 33 28.07 5.15 2.48
C ASP A 33 28.86 6.36 2.00
N PRO A 34 29.74 6.96 2.83
CA PRO A 34 30.49 8.15 2.47
C PRO A 34 31.35 7.96 1.22
N GLU A 35 31.92 6.77 1.04
CA GLU A 35 32.74 6.43 -0.14
C GLU A 35 31.90 6.32 -1.42
N CYS A 36 30.62 5.95 -1.32
CA CYS A 36 29.74 5.89 -2.48
C CYS A 36 29.18 7.27 -2.85
N GLY A 37 28.71 8.03 -1.86
CA GLY A 37 28.21 9.40 -2.05
C GLY A 37 27.02 9.58 -3.01
N HIS A 38 26.49 8.51 -3.62
CA HIS A 38 25.53 8.60 -4.71
C HIS A 38 24.22 9.25 -4.26
N THR A 39 23.82 10.32 -4.94
CA THR A 39 22.53 11.01 -4.76
C THR A 39 21.63 10.74 -5.96
N PHE A 40 20.38 10.35 -5.71
CA PHE A 40 19.46 9.95 -6.78
C PHE A 40 18.01 10.21 -6.39
N VAL A 41 17.13 10.19 -7.38
CA VAL A 41 15.67 10.27 -7.19
C VAL A 41 15.06 8.91 -7.48
N THR A 42 14.15 8.46 -6.62
CA THR A 42 13.34 7.26 -6.87
C THR A 42 11.86 7.59 -6.80
N ASN A 43 11.06 7.04 -7.72
CA ASN A 43 9.62 7.20 -7.72
C ASN A 43 9.00 6.07 -6.90
N VAL A 44 8.10 6.41 -5.97
CA VAL A 44 7.28 5.42 -5.26
C VAL A 44 5.82 5.63 -5.62
N SER A 45 5.15 4.53 -5.97
CA SER A 45 3.73 4.53 -6.31
C SER A 45 2.99 3.36 -5.67
N PHE A 46 1.72 3.60 -5.31
CA PHE A 46 0.78 2.55 -4.99
C PHE A 46 0.52 1.71 -6.25
N SER A 47 0.68 0.39 -6.13
CA SER A 47 0.37 -0.54 -7.20
C SER A 47 -1.05 -1.08 -7.08
N HIS A 48 -1.29 -1.90 -6.06
CA HIS A 48 -2.59 -2.52 -5.81
C HIS A 48 -2.69 -2.98 -4.35
N THR A 49 -3.91 -3.30 -3.92
CA THR A 49 -4.21 -3.77 -2.57
C THR A 49 -4.21 -5.30 -2.55
N LEU A 50 -3.36 -5.92 -1.73
CA LEU A 50 -3.36 -7.37 -1.51
C LEU A 50 -4.44 -7.81 -0.51
N SER A 51 -4.67 -7.01 0.52
CA SER A 51 -5.71 -7.22 1.51
C SER A 51 -6.38 -5.88 1.79
N PRO A 52 -7.71 -5.78 1.62
CA PRO A 52 -8.42 -4.52 1.83
C PRO A 52 -8.23 -3.94 3.23
N SER A 53 -8.31 -2.63 3.33
CA SER A 53 -8.32 -1.95 4.62
C SER A 53 -9.53 -2.39 5.45
N ALA A 54 -9.35 -2.58 6.75
CA ALA A 54 -10.46 -2.83 7.68
C ALA A 54 -11.49 -1.68 7.70
N LYS A 55 -11.10 -0.49 7.24
CA LYS A 55 -12.05 0.63 7.04
C LYS A 55 -13.10 0.34 5.95
N ASN A 56 -12.81 -0.59 5.05
CA ASN A 56 -13.69 -1.00 3.97
C ASN A 56 -14.48 -2.28 4.32
N THR A 57 -14.38 -2.81 5.54
CA THR A 57 -15.02 -4.08 5.92
C THR A 57 -16.52 -4.05 5.68
N SER A 58 -17.22 -2.98 6.03
CA SER A 58 -18.67 -2.88 5.82
C SER A 58 -19.05 -2.91 4.35
N GLU A 59 -18.29 -2.24 3.48
CA GLU A 59 -18.50 -2.24 2.02
C GLU A 59 -18.28 -3.63 1.44
N ILE A 60 -17.24 -4.33 1.91
CA ILE A 60 -16.91 -5.70 1.48
C ILE A 60 -17.98 -6.68 1.95
N VAL A 61 -18.36 -6.64 3.23
CA VAL A 61 -19.43 -7.49 3.78
C VAL A 61 -20.73 -7.25 3.01
N THR A 62 -21.05 -6.00 2.71
CA THR A 62 -22.24 -5.65 1.91
C THR A 62 -22.13 -6.20 0.48
N ALA A 63 -20.98 -6.06 -0.18
CA ALA A 63 -20.76 -6.57 -1.52
C ALA A 63 -20.85 -8.10 -1.56
N LEU A 64 -20.26 -8.79 -0.59
CA LEU A 64 -20.35 -10.25 -0.43
C LEU A 64 -21.79 -10.69 -0.19
N ALA A 65 -22.51 -10.05 0.74
CA ALA A 65 -23.92 -10.35 1.00
C ALA A 65 -24.79 -10.14 -0.26
N LYS A 66 -24.48 -9.12 -1.07
CA LYS A 66 -25.12 -8.85 -2.37
C LYS A 66 -24.71 -9.81 -3.49
N ALA A 67 -23.62 -10.56 -3.35
CA ALA A 67 -23.19 -11.56 -4.33
C ALA A 67 -23.82 -12.95 -4.06
N LEU A 68 -24.24 -13.23 -2.83
CA LEU A 68 -24.91 -14.48 -2.46
C LEU A 68 -26.24 -14.68 -3.19
N SER A 69 -26.64 -15.95 -3.41
CA SER A 69 -27.98 -16.28 -3.90
C SER A 69 -29.07 -15.90 -2.88
N PRO A 70 -30.34 -15.75 -3.29
CA PRO A 70 -31.42 -15.42 -2.36
C PRO A 70 -31.57 -16.40 -1.19
N GLU A 71 -31.29 -17.69 -1.43
CA GLU A 71 -31.34 -18.75 -0.41
C GLU A 71 -30.20 -18.60 0.59
N GLN A 72 -28.97 -18.39 0.11
CA GLN A 72 -27.79 -18.17 0.95
C GLN A 72 -27.91 -16.90 1.80
N ARG A 73 -28.51 -15.82 1.26
CA ARG A 73 -28.79 -14.61 2.05
C ARG A 73 -29.77 -14.87 3.18
N LYS A 74 -30.84 -15.63 2.93
CA LYS A 74 -31.82 -16.00 3.98
C LYS A 74 -31.19 -16.88 5.06
N ALA A 75 -30.30 -17.81 4.68
CA ALA A 75 -29.56 -18.62 5.64
C ALA A 75 -28.65 -17.75 6.52
N LEU A 76 -27.85 -16.88 5.90
CA LEU A 76 -26.97 -15.94 6.60
C LEU A 76 -27.76 -15.01 7.55
N GLN A 77 -28.92 -14.52 7.14
CA GLN A 77 -29.81 -13.71 7.99
C GLN A 77 -30.31 -14.46 9.22
N ARG A 78 -30.57 -15.77 9.11
CA ARG A 78 -30.98 -16.60 10.26
C ARG A 78 -29.82 -16.86 11.21
N GLU A 79 -28.62 -17.08 10.68
CA GLU A 79 -27.41 -17.33 11.48
C GLU A 79 -26.93 -16.09 12.25
N LEU A 80 -27.07 -14.90 11.65
CA LEU A 80 -26.70 -13.62 12.28
C LEU A 80 -27.83 -13.00 13.10
N ALA A 81 -28.96 -13.68 13.25
CA ALA A 81 -30.08 -13.18 14.04
C ALA A 81 -29.67 -13.12 15.53
N PHE A 82 -29.52 -11.89 16.03
CA PHE A 82 -29.55 -11.56 17.46
C PHE A 82 -30.98 -11.26 17.89
#